data_AF-A0A2V0P385-F1
#
_entry.id   AF-A0A2V0P385-F1
#
_cell.length_a   1.000
_cell.length_b   1.000
_cell.length_c   1.000
_cell.angle_alpha   90.00
_cell.angle_beta   90.00
_cell.angle_gamma   90.00
#
_symmetry.space_group_name_H-M   'P 1'
#
loop_
_entity.id
_entity.type
_entity.pdbx_description
1 polymer ?
#
loop_
_entity_poly.entity_id
_entity_poly.type
_entity_poly.pdbx_seq_one_letter_code
_entity_poly.pdbx_strand_id
1 'polypeptide(L)'
;MQGGALRGLRAAATGPRTLQRRTVPPSAAAAAGPPPPPPPPPRPLGAAQRRRAAAAAAGKRGGSSVSSGLIAVLKDELKVEKERYRTPEEVMAGPPNGFELDDTPHSNSITLARSFRGEDIYVEVDLDEQVAAEDDQEEYEEDEDEGFVPTPVVFTVTVSKGDSLLGFKCVGGGDYVRVTHVELDDAGEAANFAPYTGPVFDELDETLQQAFVDYLDERGVTPEFGSYLVELVADKLEVEYMNWLGRVRSFLEKGADK
;
A
#
# COMPACT_ATOMS: atom_id res chain seq x y z
N MET A 1 -13.99 81.13 -34.24
CA MET A 1 -13.09 80.98 -35.41
C MET A 1 -11.66 80.88 -34.92
N GLN A 2 -10.90 79.92 -35.49
CA GLN A 2 -9.48 79.60 -35.29
C GLN A 2 -9.16 78.94 -33.95
N GLY A 3 -8.43 77.82 -33.85
CA GLY A 3 -7.70 76.98 -34.82
C GLY A 3 -6.94 75.92 -34.00
N GLY A 4 -6.93 74.66 -34.44
CA GLY A 4 -6.37 73.53 -33.67
C GLY A 4 -4.85 73.37 -33.75
N ALA A 5 -4.29 72.59 -32.83
CA ALA A 5 -3.03 71.87 -32.98
C ALA A 5 -2.97 70.62 -32.06
N LEU A 6 -2.53 69.52 -32.65
CA LEU A 6 -2.37 68.17 -32.10
C LEU A 6 -1.07 68.00 -31.29
N ARG A 7 -1.08 67.05 -30.34
CA ARG A 7 0.00 66.14 -29.84
C ARG A 7 -0.21 65.89 -28.34
N GLY A 8 -0.12 64.69 -27.76
CA GLY A 8 0.19 63.34 -28.23
C GLY A 8 0.22 62.45 -26.97
N LEU A 9 -0.37 61.25 -27.06
CA LEU A 9 -0.35 60.25 -25.98
C LEU A 9 1.10 59.87 -25.64
N ARG A 10 1.42 59.77 -24.34
CA ARG A 10 2.59 59.01 -23.86
C ARG A 10 2.11 57.73 -23.19
N ALA A 11 2.36 56.63 -23.88
CA ALA A 11 2.37 55.28 -23.33
C ALA A 11 3.52 55.14 -22.31
N ALA A 12 3.22 54.59 -21.13
CA ALA A 12 4.23 54.14 -20.19
C ALA A 12 4.59 52.68 -20.56
N ALA A 13 5.79 52.50 -21.13
CA ALA A 13 6.35 51.20 -21.43
C ALA A 13 6.88 50.54 -20.15
N THR A 14 6.42 49.32 -19.93
CA THR A 14 6.97 48.30 -19.03
C THR A 14 8.37 47.90 -19.47
N GLY A 15 9.35 47.98 -18.55
CA GLY A 15 10.67 47.36 -18.69
C GLY A 15 10.79 46.18 -17.73
N PRO A 16 11.37 45.04 -18.13
CA PRO A 16 11.51 43.88 -17.25
C PRO A 16 12.66 44.12 -16.25
N ARG A 17 12.38 43.89 -14.96
CA ARG A 17 13.39 43.86 -13.90
C ARG A 17 14.09 42.49 -13.92
N THR A 18 15.36 42.48 -14.28
CA THR A 18 16.26 41.32 -14.25
C THR A 18 16.52 40.91 -12.80
N LEU A 19 16.01 39.75 -12.38
CA LEU A 19 16.34 39.14 -11.09
C LEU A 19 17.75 38.56 -11.14
N GLN A 20 18.67 39.10 -10.34
CA GLN A 20 19.99 38.51 -10.13
C GLN A 20 19.86 37.23 -9.29
N ARG A 21 20.23 36.10 -9.90
CA ARG A 21 20.28 34.79 -9.27
C ARG A 21 21.50 34.73 -8.34
N ARG A 22 21.29 34.81 -7.02
CA ARG A 22 22.36 34.56 -6.03
C ARG A 22 22.71 33.08 -6.05
N THR A 23 23.95 32.76 -6.37
CA THR A 23 24.52 31.40 -6.25
C THR A 23 24.96 31.17 -4.81
N VAL A 24 24.43 30.11 -4.17
CA VAL A 24 24.86 29.59 -2.87
C VAL A 24 25.95 28.54 -3.11
N PRO A 25 27.05 28.49 -2.32
CA PRO A 25 28.11 27.50 -2.51
C PRO A 25 27.65 26.08 -2.13
N PRO A 26 28.23 25.02 -2.73
CA PRO A 26 27.87 23.64 -2.40
C PRO A 26 28.41 23.25 -1.01
N SER A 27 27.52 22.75 -0.16
CA SER A 27 27.85 22.14 1.12
C SER A 27 28.51 20.77 0.89
N ALA A 28 29.58 20.48 1.62
CA ALA A 28 30.34 19.24 1.53
C ALA A 28 29.47 18.04 1.95
N ALA A 29 29.26 17.10 1.03
CA ALA A 29 28.60 15.84 1.29
C ALA A 29 29.51 14.96 2.16
N ALA A 30 29.07 14.67 3.39
CA ALA A 30 29.62 13.57 4.18
C ALA A 30 29.22 12.26 3.48
N ALA A 31 30.20 11.42 3.17
CA ALA A 31 29.97 10.10 2.60
C ALA A 31 29.25 9.22 3.63
N ALA A 32 27.92 9.15 3.52
CA ALA A 32 27.14 8.12 4.16
C ALA A 32 27.48 6.77 3.49
N GLY A 33 27.87 5.78 4.29
CA GLY A 33 28.03 4.42 3.82
C GLY A 33 26.72 3.86 3.25
N PRO A 34 26.76 2.75 2.49
CA PRO A 34 25.55 2.14 1.96
C PRO A 34 24.57 1.82 3.11
N PRO A 35 23.26 2.04 2.91
CA PRO A 35 22.26 1.70 3.91
C PRO A 35 22.30 0.19 4.23
N PRO A 36 21.94 -0.21 5.46
CA PRO A 36 21.82 -1.62 5.80
C PRO A 36 20.80 -2.30 4.86
N PRO A 37 20.98 -3.60 4.55
CA PRO A 37 19.99 -4.32 3.74
C PRO A 37 18.62 -4.32 4.43
N PRO A 38 17.52 -4.29 3.67
CA PRO A 38 16.17 -4.38 4.23
C PRO A 38 16.00 -5.71 5.00
N PRO A 39 15.14 -5.73 6.04
CA PRO A 39 14.79 -6.97 6.71
C PRO A 39 14.19 -7.98 5.70
N PRO A 40 14.34 -9.30 5.93
CA PRO A 40 13.70 -10.29 5.10
C PRO A 40 12.16 -10.11 5.16
N PRO A 41 11.44 -10.40 4.05
CA PRO A 41 9.98 -10.30 4.06
C PRO A 41 9.38 -11.24 5.13
N PRO A 42 8.23 -10.88 5.71
CA PRO A 42 7.50 -11.77 6.60
C PRO A 42 7.17 -13.08 5.87
N ARG A 43 7.17 -14.18 6.63
CA ARG A 43 6.87 -15.50 6.08
C ARG A 43 5.39 -15.57 5.71
N PRO A 44 5.01 -16.13 4.55
CA PRO A 44 3.61 -16.34 4.25
C PRO A 44 2.99 -17.31 5.26
N LEU A 45 1.93 -16.86 5.93
CA LEU A 45 1.03 -17.71 6.70
C LEU A 45 0.38 -18.69 5.72
N GLY A 46 0.64 -19.99 5.90
CA GLY A 46 0.06 -21.06 5.07
C GLY A 46 1.07 -22.09 4.56
N ALA A 47 2.38 -21.83 4.66
CA ALA A 47 3.39 -22.84 4.35
C ALA A 47 3.54 -23.82 5.54
N ALA A 48 2.59 -24.76 5.67
CA ALA A 48 2.72 -25.90 6.57
C ALA A 48 4.11 -26.49 6.43
N GLN A 49 4.91 -26.41 7.49
CA GLN A 49 6.33 -26.77 7.49
C GLN A 49 6.47 -28.30 7.41
N ARG A 50 6.27 -28.85 6.21
CA ARG A 50 6.48 -30.28 5.96
C ARG A 50 7.99 -30.53 5.92
N ARG A 51 8.53 -30.94 7.08
CA ARG A 51 9.87 -31.53 7.18
C ARG A 51 9.99 -32.71 6.21
N ARG A 52 10.58 -32.50 5.03
CA ARG A 52 11.00 -33.60 4.16
C ARG A 52 12.33 -34.14 4.69
N ALA A 53 12.31 -35.39 5.13
CA ALA A 53 13.53 -36.13 5.43
C ALA A 53 14.34 -36.33 4.13
N ALA A 54 15.55 -35.77 4.07
CA ALA A 54 16.45 -35.98 2.95
C ALA A 54 17.03 -37.39 3.00
N ALA A 55 16.67 -38.23 2.03
CA ALA A 55 17.37 -39.50 1.80
C ALA A 55 18.74 -39.21 1.16
N ALA A 56 19.82 -39.55 1.88
CA ALA A 56 21.18 -39.41 1.38
C ALA A 56 21.46 -40.45 0.28
N ALA A 57 21.50 -40.03 -0.98
CA ALA A 57 22.06 -40.81 -2.07
C ALA A 57 23.47 -40.33 -2.39
N ALA A 58 24.46 -41.16 -2.06
CA ALA A 58 25.85 -40.94 -2.43
C ALA A 58 26.04 -41.22 -3.93
N GLY A 59 26.40 -40.19 -4.71
CA GLY A 59 26.72 -40.38 -6.13
C GLY A 59 27.16 -39.11 -6.85
N LYS A 60 28.48 -39.04 -7.14
CA LYS A 60 29.16 -38.20 -8.15
C LYS A 60 29.02 -36.67 -7.99
N ARG A 61 30.07 -36.04 -7.42
CA ARG A 61 30.27 -34.59 -7.37
C ARG A 61 30.55 -34.01 -8.77
N GLY A 62 29.51 -33.88 -9.60
CA GLY A 62 29.42 -32.76 -10.54
C GLY A 62 28.95 -31.56 -9.72
N GLY A 63 29.74 -30.50 -9.65
CA GLY A 63 29.46 -29.37 -8.76
C GLY A 63 28.20 -28.63 -9.19
N SER A 64 27.03 -29.02 -8.66
CA SER A 64 25.87 -28.16 -8.67
C SER A 64 26.21 -26.97 -7.77
N SER A 65 26.28 -25.77 -8.35
CA SER A 65 26.47 -24.57 -7.54
C SER A 65 25.28 -24.44 -6.58
N VAL A 66 25.49 -23.82 -5.41
CA VAL A 66 24.39 -23.52 -4.48
C VAL A 66 23.24 -22.80 -5.20
N SER A 67 23.55 -21.96 -6.19
CA SER A 67 22.58 -21.29 -7.04
C SER A 67 21.73 -22.25 -7.88
N SER A 68 22.31 -23.30 -8.46
CA SER A 68 21.55 -24.29 -9.25
C SER A 68 20.55 -25.09 -8.39
N GLY A 69 20.92 -25.39 -7.15
CA GLY A 69 20.02 -26.02 -6.18
C GLY A 69 18.86 -25.10 -5.81
N LEU A 70 19.15 -23.81 -5.52
CA LEU A 70 18.13 -22.82 -5.21
C LEU A 70 17.17 -22.59 -6.40
N ILE A 71 17.68 -22.53 -7.63
CA ILE A 71 16.85 -22.41 -8.84
C ILE A 71 15.88 -23.59 -8.98
N ALA A 72 16.32 -24.82 -8.70
CA ALA A 72 15.45 -25.99 -8.76
C ALA A 72 14.31 -25.91 -7.74
N VAL A 73 14.62 -25.54 -6.49
CA VAL A 73 13.62 -25.36 -5.42
C VAL A 73 12.61 -24.27 -5.79
N LEU A 74 13.08 -23.12 -6.28
CA LEU A 74 12.20 -22.02 -6.72
C LEU A 74 11.29 -22.41 -7.89
N LYS A 75 11.77 -23.29 -8.79
CA LYS A 75 10.96 -23.81 -9.91
C LYS A 75 9.85 -24.74 -9.42
N ASP A 76 10.18 -25.63 -8.50
CA ASP A 76 9.22 -26.57 -7.93
C ASP A 76 8.16 -25.82 -7.12
N GLU A 77 8.56 -24.86 -6.28
CA GLU A 77 7.66 -24.03 -5.48
C GLU A 77 6.70 -23.23 -6.38
N LEU A 78 7.25 -22.46 -7.34
CA LEU A 78 6.44 -21.66 -8.25
C LEU A 78 5.47 -22.52 -9.08
N LYS A 79 5.85 -23.76 -9.40
CA LYS A 79 4.97 -24.69 -10.10
C LYS A 79 3.79 -25.11 -9.21
N VAL A 80 4.07 -25.48 -7.96
CA VAL A 80 3.04 -25.89 -7.00
C VAL A 80 2.03 -24.77 -6.80
N GLU A 81 2.49 -23.54 -6.54
CA GLU A 81 1.56 -22.43 -6.29
C GLU A 81 0.74 -22.06 -7.52
N LYS A 82 1.34 -22.08 -8.73
CA LYS A 82 0.57 -21.84 -9.96
C LYS A 82 -0.50 -22.89 -10.25
N GLU A 83 -0.27 -24.15 -9.88
CA GLU A 83 -1.25 -25.21 -10.06
C GLU A 83 -2.43 -25.05 -9.09
N ARG A 84 -2.16 -24.56 -7.88
CA ARG A 84 -3.13 -24.34 -6.79
C ARG A 84 -3.91 -23.04 -6.91
N TYR A 85 -3.23 -21.94 -7.27
CA TYR A 85 -3.77 -20.59 -7.23
C TYR A 85 -5.04 -20.45 -8.07
N ARG A 86 -6.08 -19.89 -7.47
CA ARG A 86 -7.30 -19.46 -8.13
C ARG A 86 -7.65 -18.10 -7.55
N THR A 87 -7.95 -17.14 -8.43
CA THR A 87 -8.48 -15.84 -8.02
C THR A 87 -9.84 -16.05 -7.35
N PRO A 88 -10.08 -15.51 -6.14
CA PRO A 88 -11.39 -15.57 -5.47
C PRO A 88 -12.51 -14.96 -6.33
N GLU A 89 -13.73 -15.47 -6.19
CA GLU A 89 -14.89 -14.99 -6.98
C GLU A 89 -15.21 -13.52 -6.67
N GLU A 90 -15.04 -13.13 -5.41
CA GLU A 90 -15.21 -11.78 -4.88
C GLU A 90 -14.24 -10.81 -5.55
N VAL A 91 -12.96 -11.20 -5.66
CA VAL A 91 -11.93 -10.39 -6.33
C VAL A 91 -12.24 -10.27 -7.83
N MET A 92 -12.73 -11.35 -8.46
CA MET A 92 -13.16 -11.33 -9.86
C MET A 92 -14.40 -10.45 -10.10
N ALA A 93 -15.31 -10.34 -9.12
CA ALA A 93 -16.49 -9.48 -9.20
C ALA A 93 -16.13 -7.99 -9.18
N GLY A 94 -14.97 -7.66 -8.62
CA GLY A 94 -14.48 -6.29 -8.46
C GLY A 94 -14.98 -5.62 -7.19
N PRO A 95 -14.43 -4.44 -6.86
CA PRO A 95 -14.74 -3.77 -5.61
C PRO A 95 -16.22 -3.32 -5.54
N PRO A 96 -16.85 -3.40 -4.36
CA PRO A 96 -18.22 -2.96 -4.18
C PRO A 96 -18.33 -1.43 -4.20
N ASN A 97 -19.56 -0.93 -4.13
CA ASN A 97 -19.88 0.49 -3.89
C ASN A 97 -19.32 1.48 -4.90
N GLY A 98 -18.96 1.03 -6.12
CA GLY A 98 -18.49 1.88 -7.20
C GLY A 98 -17.07 2.40 -7.02
N PHE A 99 -16.25 1.72 -6.22
CA PHE A 99 -14.81 1.94 -6.21
C PHE A 99 -14.17 1.40 -7.50
N GLU A 100 -13.06 2.01 -7.91
CA GLU A 100 -12.19 1.52 -8.96
C GLU A 100 -10.88 1.04 -8.32
N LEU A 101 -10.42 -0.15 -8.70
CA LEU A 101 -9.22 -0.78 -8.18
C LEU A 101 -8.00 -0.42 -9.06
N ASP A 102 -6.95 0.09 -8.43
CA ASP A 102 -5.58 0.14 -8.97
C ASP A 102 -4.70 -0.85 -8.21
N ASP A 103 -4.50 -2.03 -8.84
CA ASP A 103 -3.56 -3.04 -8.38
C ASP A 103 -2.38 -3.12 -9.35
N THR A 104 -1.32 -2.36 -9.04
CA THR A 104 -0.09 -2.38 -9.82
C THR A 104 0.77 -3.59 -9.42
N PRO A 105 1.16 -4.48 -10.37
CA PRO A 105 2.04 -5.60 -10.09
C PRO A 105 3.38 -5.14 -9.50
N HIS A 106 3.92 -5.92 -8.57
CA HIS A 106 5.14 -5.63 -7.83
C HIS A 106 5.07 -4.45 -6.85
N SER A 107 3.89 -3.85 -6.68
CA SER A 107 3.64 -2.89 -5.61
C SER A 107 3.37 -3.64 -4.29
N ASN A 108 3.81 -3.04 -3.19
CA ASN A 108 3.44 -3.48 -1.84
C ASN A 108 2.11 -2.90 -1.37
N SER A 109 1.44 -2.11 -2.20
CA SER A 109 0.16 -1.49 -1.86
C SER A 109 -0.90 -1.70 -2.94
N ILE A 110 -2.15 -1.54 -2.50
CA ILE A 110 -3.35 -1.50 -3.33
C ILE A 110 -4.03 -0.17 -3.12
N THR A 111 -4.56 0.42 -4.19
CA THR A 111 -5.35 1.64 -4.08
C THR A 111 -6.74 1.44 -4.66
N LEU A 112 -7.76 1.95 -3.99
CA LEU A 112 -9.12 2.04 -4.51
C LEU A 112 -9.57 3.50 -4.53
N ALA A 113 -10.24 3.91 -5.59
CA ALA A 113 -10.68 5.29 -5.76
C ALA A 113 -12.18 5.38 -6.06
N ARG A 114 -12.83 6.41 -5.54
CA ARG A 114 -14.23 6.74 -5.84
C ARG A 114 -14.46 8.23 -5.72
N SER A 115 -15.32 8.81 -6.55
CA SER A 115 -15.84 10.16 -6.30
C SER A 115 -17.25 10.11 -5.71
N PHE A 116 -17.54 10.98 -4.73
CA PHE A 116 -18.86 11.10 -4.08
C PHE A 116 -19.21 12.56 -3.81
N ARG A 117 -20.28 13.07 -4.44
CA ARG A 117 -20.81 14.44 -4.23
C ARG A 117 -19.77 15.57 -4.30
N GLY A 118 -18.76 15.43 -5.15
CA GLY A 118 -17.68 16.42 -5.32
C GLY A 118 -16.50 16.25 -4.37
N GLU A 119 -16.43 15.12 -3.67
CA GLU A 119 -15.27 14.66 -2.90
C GLU A 119 -14.61 13.50 -3.65
N ASP A 120 -13.29 13.38 -3.50
CA ASP A 120 -12.51 12.24 -4.00
C ASP A 120 -12.08 11.39 -2.81
N ILE A 121 -12.40 10.10 -2.87
CA ILE A 121 -12.17 9.11 -1.83
C ILE A 121 -11.11 8.16 -2.34
N TYR A 122 -10.00 8.08 -1.60
CA TYR A 122 -8.93 7.13 -1.85
C TYR A 122 -8.82 6.18 -0.67
N VAL A 123 -8.70 4.90 -0.96
CA VAL A 123 -8.41 3.86 0.04
C VAL A 123 -7.06 3.25 -0.32
N GLU A 124 -6.13 3.24 0.61
CA GLU A 124 -4.83 2.59 0.45
C GLU A 124 -4.70 1.44 1.44
N VAL A 125 -4.24 0.30 0.93
CA VAL A 125 -3.88 -0.86 1.73
C VAL A 125 -2.40 -1.14 1.52
N ASP A 126 -1.59 -1.00 2.58
CA ASP A 126 -0.18 -1.40 2.58
C ASP A 126 -0.06 -2.83 3.12
N LEU A 127 0.54 -3.73 2.33
CA LEU A 127 0.72 -5.12 2.71
C LEU A 127 1.66 -5.30 3.92
N ASP A 128 2.59 -4.35 4.15
CA ASP A 128 3.49 -4.40 5.32
C ASP A 128 2.76 -4.07 6.64
N GLU A 129 1.62 -3.37 6.56
CA GLU A 129 0.76 -3.10 7.73
C GLU A 129 -0.18 -4.27 8.06
N GLN A 130 -0.27 -5.26 7.17
CA GLN A 130 -1.03 -6.50 7.40
C GLN A 130 -0.19 -7.48 8.19
N VAL A 131 0.28 -7.05 9.37
CA VAL A 131 0.89 -7.97 10.32
C VAL A 131 -0.20 -8.94 10.77
N ALA A 132 0.02 -10.21 10.44
CA ALA A 132 -0.67 -11.34 11.03
C ALA A 132 -0.88 -11.06 12.52
N ALA A 133 -2.10 -11.25 13.03
CA ALA A 133 -2.41 -11.16 14.45
C ALA A 133 -1.72 -12.29 15.24
N GLU A 134 -0.39 -12.36 15.20
CA GLU A 134 0.43 -13.35 15.91
C GLU A 134 0.65 -12.97 17.38
N ASP A 135 0.18 -11.81 17.84
CA ASP A 135 0.35 -11.38 19.24
C ASP A 135 -0.86 -11.67 20.16
N ASP A 136 -1.98 -12.18 19.63
CA ASP A 136 -3.14 -12.66 20.43
C ASP A 136 -3.38 -14.16 20.18
N GLN A 137 -2.32 -14.98 20.24
CA GLN A 137 -2.46 -16.42 20.44
C GLN A 137 -2.92 -16.71 21.90
N GLU A 138 -4.15 -16.32 22.23
CA GLU A 138 -4.91 -17.14 23.16
C GLU A 138 -5.25 -18.42 22.41
N GLU A 139 -4.56 -19.50 22.81
CA GLU A 139 -4.75 -20.91 22.48
C GLU A 139 -6.17 -21.25 21.98
N TYR A 140 -6.42 -21.07 20.68
CA TYR A 140 -7.53 -21.72 20.01
C TYR A 140 -7.16 -23.20 19.93
N GLU A 141 -7.86 -24.04 20.70
CA GLU A 141 -7.77 -25.49 20.56
C GLU A 141 -8.05 -25.85 19.11
N GLU A 142 -7.16 -26.63 18.49
CA GLU A 142 -7.31 -27.19 17.13
C GLU A 142 -8.59 -28.04 17.06
N ASP A 143 -9.74 -27.40 16.82
CA ASP A 143 -10.90 -28.08 16.27
C ASP A 143 -10.68 -28.17 14.75
N GLU A 144 -10.61 -29.40 14.22
CA GLU A 144 -10.39 -29.74 12.80
C GLU A 144 -11.49 -29.23 11.82
N ASP A 145 -12.26 -28.21 12.20
CA ASP A 145 -13.30 -27.53 11.41
C ASP A 145 -13.04 -26.00 11.32
N GLU A 146 -11.77 -25.59 11.34
CA GLU A 146 -11.36 -24.20 11.14
C GLU A 146 -11.54 -23.76 9.68
N GLY A 147 -12.75 -23.29 9.36
CA GLY A 147 -12.96 -22.38 8.25
C GLY A 147 -11.98 -21.20 8.36
N PHE A 148 -11.46 -20.75 7.21
CA PHE A 148 -10.60 -19.58 7.09
C PHE A 148 -11.11 -18.44 7.98
N VAL A 149 -10.36 -18.08 9.03
CA VAL A 149 -10.63 -16.88 9.83
C VAL A 149 -10.05 -15.70 9.05
N PRO A 150 -10.89 -14.85 8.44
CA PRO A 150 -10.40 -13.74 7.64
C PRO A 150 -9.68 -12.77 8.58
N THR A 151 -8.39 -12.53 8.33
CA THR A 151 -7.62 -11.58 9.14
C THR A 151 -8.12 -10.17 8.82
N PRO A 152 -8.48 -9.35 9.83
CA PRO A 152 -8.90 -7.98 9.57
C PRO A 152 -7.80 -7.21 8.84
N VAL A 153 -8.20 -6.42 7.84
CA VAL A 153 -7.31 -5.59 7.04
C VAL A 153 -7.20 -4.21 7.66
N VAL A 154 -5.97 -3.73 7.81
CA VAL A 154 -5.67 -2.35 8.16
C VAL A 154 -5.60 -1.53 6.87
N PHE A 155 -6.32 -0.42 6.80
CA PHE A 155 -6.31 0.43 5.61
C PHE A 155 -6.50 1.90 5.97
N THR A 156 -6.05 2.77 5.06
CA THR A 156 -6.19 4.21 5.20
C THR A 156 -7.24 4.70 4.21
N VAL A 157 -8.18 5.52 4.68
CA VAL A 157 -9.14 6.22 3.83
C VAL A 157 -8.81 7.71 3.83
N THR A 158 -8.80 8.31 2.66
CA THR A 158 -8.53 9.71 2.45
C THR A 158 -9.70 10.33 1.71
N VAL A 159 -10.35 11.32 2.32
CA VAL A 159 -11.43 12.10 1.68
C VAL A 159 -10.92 13.49 1.37
N SER A 160 -10.78 13.80 0.08
CA SER A 160 -10.26 15.08 -0.41
C SER A 160 -11.39 16.01 -0.84
N LYS A 161 -11.30 17.28 -0.44
CA LYS A 161 -12.24 18.34 -0.82
C LYS A 161 -11.50 19.66 -1.04
N GLY A 162 -11.26 20.00 -2.30
CA GLY A 162 -10.44 21.16 -2.63
C GLY A 162 -9.00 20.94 -2.14
N ASP A 163 -8.49 21.85 -1.31
CA ASP A 163 -7.13 21.77 -0.75
C ASP A 163 -7.10 21.13 0.66
N SER A 164 -8.24 20.63 1.17
CA SER A 164 -8.32 19.95 2.47
C SER A 164 -8.51 18.45 2.30
N LEU A 165 -7.93 17.69 3.23
CA LEU A 165 -7.92 16.24 3.26
C LEU A 165 -8.29 15.76 4.66
N LEU A 166 -9.26 14.86 4.74
CA LEU A 166 -9.62 14.15 5.98
C LEU A 166 -9.17 12.69 5.86
N GLY A 167 -8.20 12.31 6.68
CA GLY A 167 -7.61 10.97 6.73
C GLY A 167 -8.22 10.13 7.84
N PHE A 168 -8.40 8.85 7.57
CA PHE A 168 -8.90 7.85 8.52
C PHE A 168 -8.00 6.63 8.47
N LYS A 169 -7.55 6.17 9.63
CA LYS A 169 -7.01 4.81 9.75
C LYS A 169 -8.15 3.90 10.18
N CYS A 170 -8.29 2.78 9.48
CA CYS A 170 -9.38 1.84 9.64
C CYS A 170 -8.86 0.42 9.79
N VAL A 171 -9.68 -0.41 10.46
CA VAL A 171 -9.56 -1.87 10.46
C VAL A 171 -10.91 -2.42 10.02
N GLY A 172 -10.93 -3.33 9.05
CA GLY A 172 -12.16 -3.93 8.56
C GLY A 172 -11.98 -5.36 8.09
N GLY A 173 -13.05 -6.13 8.14
CA GLY A 173 -13.06 -7.53 7.74
C GLY A 173 -14.31 -8.22 8.26
N GLY A 174 -14.82 -9.20 7.51
CA GLY A 174 -16.10 -9.85 7.84
C GLY A 174 -17.27 -8.86 7.76
N ASP A 175 -17.87 -8.55 8.90
CA ASP A 175 -19.11 -7.76 9.01
C ASP A 175 -18.93 -6.37 9.63
N TYR A 176 -17.69 -5.87 9.74
CA TYR A 176 -17.43 -4.54 10.31
C TYR A 176 -16.34 -3.73 9.58
N VAL A 177 -16.43 -2.41 9.78
CA VAL A 177 -15.35 -1.44 9.58
C VAL A 177 -15.27 -0.58 10.83
N ARG A 178 -14.08 -0.43 11.41
CA ARG A 178 -13.81 0.38 12.60
C ARG A 178 -12.77 1.44 12.27
N VAL A 179 -13.04 2.67 12.69
CA VAL A 179 -12.06 3.77 12.65
C VAL A 179 -11.17 3.68 13.89
N THR A 180 -9.86 3.81 13.72
CA THR A 180 -8.86 3.80 14.81
C THR A 180 -8.13 5.13 14.94
N HIS A 181 -8.13 5.96 13.89
CA HIS A 181 -7.56 7.29 13.92
C HIS A 181 -8.25 8.19 12.89
N VAL A 182 -8.33 9.49 13.19
CA VAL A 182 -8.82 10.51 12.26
C VAL A 182 -7.86 11.69 12.30
N GLU A 183 -7.38 12.10 11.14
CA GLU A 183 -6.49 13.23 10.97
C GLU A 183 -7.03 14.22 9.93
N LEU A 184 -6.74 15.50 10.11
CA LEU A 184 -7.11 16.56 9.17
C LEU A 184 -5.82 17.22 8.66
N ASP A 185 -5.64 17.20 7.34
CA ASP A 185 -4.59 17.95 6.66
C ASP A 185 -5.24 19.05 5.81
N ASP A 186 -5.14 20.28 6.30
CA ASP A 186 -5.54 21.47 5.58
C ASP A 186 -4.29 22.04 4.89
N ALA A 187 -4.10 21.74 3.59
CA ALA A 187 -2.87 22.04 2.83
C ALA A 187 -2.62 23.54 2.55
N GLY A 188 -3.08 24.43 3.45
CA GLY A 188 -2.99 25.88 3.33
C GLY A 188 -1.71 26.51 3.88
N GLU A 189 -0.94 25.84 4.73
CA GLU A 189 0.31 26.41 5.26
C GLU A 189 1.46 25.41 5.28
N ALA A 190 2.62 25.86 4.79
CA ALA A 190 3.91 25.26 5.11
C ALA A 190 4.14 25.41 6.61
N ALA A 191 3.55 24.51 7.39
CA ALA A 191 3.69 24.52 8.84
C ALA A 191 5.18 24.35 9.17
N ASN A 192 5.76 25.33 9.85
CA ASN A 192 7.13 25.24 10.39
C ASN A 192 7.24 24.19 11.53
N PHE A 193 6.17 23.44 11.78
CA PHE A 193 6.00 22.46 12.83
C PHE A 193 5.22 21.26 12.29
N ALA A 194 5.39 20.09 12.91
CA ALA A 194 4.55 18.94 12.61
C ALA A 194 3.08 19.26 12.97
N PRO A 195 2.12 19.05 12.06
CA PRO A 195 0.71 19.28 12.35
C PRO A 195 0.20 18.36 13.45
N TYR A 196 -0.84 18.79 14.15
CA TYR A 196 -1.54 17.93 15.10
C TYR A 196 -2.34 16.89 14.31
N THR A 197 -2.07 15.61 14.53
CA THR A 197 -2.67 14.50 13.77
C THR A 197 -4.03 14.06 14.32
N GLY A 198 -4.47 14.60 15.46
CA GLY A 198 -5.74 14.21 16.08
C GLY A 198 -5.57 13.53 17.44
N PRO A 199 -6.67 13.41 18.21
CA PRO A 199 -6.66 12.78 19.53
C PRO A 199 -6.61 11.24 19.42
N VAL A 200 -6.50 10.57 20.56
CA VAL A 200 -6.76 9.13 20.66
C VAL A 200 -8.25 8.89 20.36
N PHE A 201 -8.56 8.12 19.32
CA PHE A 201 -9.93 7.97 18.83
C PHE A 201 -10.87 7.36 19.88
N ASP A 202 -10.39 6.35 20.63
CA ASP A 202 -11.17 5.65 21.66
C ASP A 202 -11.53 6.54 22.86
N GLU A 203 -10.88 7.70 23.02
CA GLU A 203 -11.21 8.68 24.08
C GLU A 203 -12.29 9.69 23.64
N LEU A 204 -12.73 9.65 22.38
CA LEU A 204 -13.83 10.48 21.89
C LEU A 204 -15.19 9.98 22.41
N ASP A 205 -16.18 10.87 22.46
CA ASP A 205 -17.57 10.49 22.73
C ASP A 205 -18.06 9.42 21.73
N GLU A 206 -18.76 8.39 22.20
CA GLU A 206 -19.24 7.27 21.37
C GLU A 206 -20.14 7.74 20.22
N THR A 207 -20.94 8.79 20.42
CA THR A 207 -21.79 9.36 19.36
C THR A 207 -20.93 9.98 18.26
N LEU A 208 -19.82 10.61 18.62
CA LEU A 208 -18.87 11.18 17.67
C LEU A 208 -18.11 10.07 16.93
N GLN A 209 -17.69 9.02 17.63
CA GLN A 209 -17.05 7.87 16.99
C GLN A 209 -17.98 7.23 15.94
N GLN A 210 -19.24 6.99 16.30
CA GLN A 210 -20.23 6.44 15.37
C GLN A 210 -20.49 7.36 14.18
N ALA A 211 -20.55 8.68 14.39
CA ALA A 211 -20.76 9.63 13.30
C ALA A 211 -19.62 9.61 12.24
N PHE A 212 -18.38 9.29 12.64
CA PHE A 212 -17.28 9.09 11.68
C PHE A 212 -17.44 7.78 10.89
N VAL A 213 -17.93 6.71 11.52
CA VAL A 213 -18.24 5.45 10.82
C VAL A 213 -19.37 5.67 9.81
N ASP A 214 -20.46 6.32 10.22
CA ASP A 214 -21.60 6.63 9.33
C ASP A 214 -21.17 7.55 8.15
N TYR A 215 -20.22 8.47 8.40
CA TYR A 215 -19.64 9.32 7.37
C TYR A 215 -18.89 8.51 6.29
N LEU A 216 -18.13 7.49 6.69
CA LEU A 216 -17.43 6.59 5.78
C LEU A 216 -18.37 5.62 5.06
N ASP A 217 -19.41 5.14 5.75
CA ASP A 217 -20.45 4.26 5.17
C ASP A 217 -21.20 4.96 4.02
N GLU A 218 -21.56 6.24 4.17
CA GLU A 218 -22.20 7.02 3.09
C GLU A 218 -21.29 7.17 1.84
N ARG A 219 -19.97 7.07 2.04
CA ARG A 219 -18.94 7.10 0.97
C ARG A 219 -18.63 5.73 0.40
N GLY A 220 -19.23 4.68 0.94
CA GLY A 220 -19.11 3.30 0.47
C GLY A 220 -18.01 2.49 1.13
N VAL A 221 -17.38 3.00 2.19
CA VAL A 221 -16.47 2.21 3.03
C VAL A 221 -17.34 1.49 4.07
N THR A 222 -18.06 0.48 3.59
CA THR A 222 -19.06 -0.29 4.35
C THR A 222 -18.45 -1.60 4.86
N PRO A 223 -19.14 -2.37 5.73
CA PRO A 223 -18.75 -3.73 6.07
C PRO A 223 -18.49 -4.65 4.86
N GLU A 224 -19.32 -4.57 3.82
CA GLU A 224 -19.13 -5.32 2.57
C GLU A 224 -17.80 -4.95 1.88
N PHE A 225 -17.45 -3.65 1.89
CA PHE A 225 -16.15 -3.19 1.40
C PHE A 225 -15.00 -3.74 2.24
N GLY A 226 -15.13 -3.75 3.57
CA GLY A 226 -14.16 -4.38 4.47
C GLY A 226 -13.98 -5.88 4.18
N SER A 227 -15.07 -6.61 3.96
CA SER A 227 -15.02 -8.03 3.58
C SER A 227 -14.31 -8.24 2.23
N TYR A 228 -14.59 -7.39 1.24
CA TYR A 228 -13.92 -7.43 -0.05
C TYR A 228 -12.40 -7.20 0.08
N LEU A 229 -11.98 -6.27 0.95
CA LEU A 229 -10.55 -6.03 1.17
C LEU A 229 -9.81 -7.26 1.70
N VAL A 230 -10.45 -8.10 2.53
CA VAL A 230 -9.81 -9.31 3.04
C VAL A 230 -9.44 -10.27 1.90
N GLU A 231 -10.40 -10.55 1.02
CA GLU A 231 -10.17 -11.41 -0.15
C GLU A 231 -9.15 -10.80 -1.11
N LEU A 232 -9.21 -9.49 -1.33
CA LEU A 232 -8.30 -8.77 -2.21
C LEU A 232 -6.85 -8.79 -1.70
N VAL A 233 -6.65 -8.59 -0.40
CA VAL A 233 -5.31 -8.64 0.23
C VAL A 233 -4.74 -10.06 0.15
N ALA A 234 -5.56 -11.07 0.45
CA ALA A 234 -5.14 -12.46 0.34
C ALA A 234 -4.72 -12.83 -1.10
N ASP A 235 -5.52 -12.43 -2.09
CA ASP A 235 -5.20 -12.65 -3.51
C ASP A 235 -3.90 -11.94 -3.91
N LYS A 236 -3.72 -10.66 -3.53
CA LYS A 236 -2.51 -9.92 -3.86
C LYS A 236 -1.26 -10.52 -3.21
N LEU A 237 -1.33 -10.95 -1.95
CA LEU A 237 -0.20 -11.58 -1.26
C LEU A 237 0.26 -12.85 -2.00
N GLU A 238 -0.68 -13.68 -2.43
CA GLU A 238 -0.40 -14.92 -3.18
C GLU A 238 0.16 -14.63 -4.58
N VAL A 239 -0.43 -13.66 -5.30
CA VAL A 239 0.06 -13.22 -6.62
C VAL A 239 1.47 -12.63 -6.53
N GLU A 240 1.72 -11.76 -5.55
CA GLU A 240 3.03 -11.15 -5.36
C GLU A 240 4.08 -12.14 -4.85
N TYR A 241 3.69 -13.15 -4.07
CA TYR A 241 4.58 -14.26 -3.72
C TYR A 241 5.06 -15.01 -4.97
N MET A 242 4.14 -15.40 -5.86
CA MET A 242 4.50 -16.05 -7.13
C MET A 242 5.36 -15.15 -8.02
N ASN A 243 5.02 -13.85 -8.10
CA ASN A 243 5.82 -12.87 -8.84
C ASN A 243 7.23 -12.75 -8.26
N TRP A 244 7.35 -12.71 -6.93
CA TRP A 244 8.62 -12.65 -6.22
C TRP A 244 9.48 -13.90 -6.48
N LEU A 245 8.92 -15.10 -6.32
CA LEU A 245 9.61 -16.37 -6.64
C LEU A 245 10.15 -16.36 -8.07
N GLY A 246 9.33 -15.91 -9.03
CA GLY A 246 9.70 -15.78 -10.43
C GLY A 246 10.85 -14.79 -10.66
N ARG A 247 10.82 -13.64 -9.98
CA ARG A 247 11.86 -12.59 -10.08
C ARG A 247 13.18 -13.05 -9.45
N VAL A 248 13.14 -13.68 -8.27
CA VAL A 248 14.33 -14.23 -7.61
C VAL A 248 14.96 -15.32 -8.47
N ARG A 249 14.16 -16.24 -9.01
CA ARG A 249 14.65 -17.24 -9.96
C ARG A 249 15.32 -16.59 -11.16
N SER A 250 14.66 -15.62 -11.78
CA SER A 250 15.19 -14.91 -12.95
C SER A 250 16.49 -14.15 -12.64
N PHE A 251 16.63 -13.62 -11.43
CA PHE A 251 17.87 -13.00 -10.97
C PHE A 251 19.02 -14.01 -10.87
N LEU A 252 18.76 -15.22 -10.35
CA LEU A 252 19.77 -16.27 -10.22
C LEU A 252 20.17 -16.91 -11.56
N GLU A 253 19.24 -16.93 -12.52
CA GLU A 253 19.50 -17.40 -13.89
C GLU A 253 20.33 -16.38 -14.70
N LYS A 254 20.24 -15.08 -14.36
CA LYS A 254 21.10 -14.05 -14.96
C LYS A 254 22.56 -14.26 -14.53
N GLY A 255 23.41 -14.65 -15.49
CA GLY A 255 24.84 -14.86 -15.28
C GLY A 255 25.28 -16.31 -15.13
N ALA A 256 24.34 -17.28 -15.21
CA ALA A 256 24.68 -18.72 -15.25
C ALA A 256 25.28 -19.18 -16.59
N ASP A 257 25.34 -18.30 -17.60
CA ASP A 257 25.82 -18.54 -18.97
C ASP A 257 27.20 -17.90 -19.27
N LYS A 258 27.99 -17.55 -18.25
CA LYS A 258 29.39 -17.08 -18.42
C LYS A 258 30.39 -18.02 -17.79
#